data_AF-A0A0D2ME61-F1
#
_entry.id   AF-A0A0D2ME61-F1
#
_cell.length_a   1.000
_cell.length_b   1.000
_cell.length_c   1.000
_cell.angle_alpha   90.00
_cell.angle_beta   90.00
_cell.angle_gamma   90.00
#
_symmetry.space_group_name_H-M   'P 1'
#
loop_
_entity.id
_entity.type
_entity.pdbx_description
1 polymer ?
#
loop_
_entity_poly.entity_id
_entity_poly.type
_entity_poly.pdbx_seq_one_letter_code
_entity_poly.pdbx_strand_id
1 'polypeptide(L)'
;MVTLPLERMASRVAASLACATGLGREMVVSSQAEYEARAVELGLDAAKRGALRARLEAARLTCPLFDTRRWVRDLERVLLRMWEIHTEGKGPRTFEITD
;
A
#
# COMPACT_ATOMS: atom_id res chain seq x y z
N MET A 1 11.29 -6.06 0.00
CA MET A 1 10.23 -6.85 0.65
C MET A 1 9.50 -7.62 -0.45
N VAL A 2 9.15 -8.88 -0.21
CA VAL A 2 8.21 -9.65 -1.05
C VAL A 2 7.04 -10.01 -0.13
N THR A 3 5.80 -9.97 -0.61
CA THR A 3 4.61 -10.21 0.21
C THR A 3 3.50 -10.90 -0.57
N LEU A 4 2.80 -11.81 0.09
CA LEU A 4 1.60 -12.50 -0.41
C LEU A 4 0.39 -12.05 0.42
N PRO A 5 -0.49 -11.17 -0.10
CA PRO A 5 -1.72 -10.80 0.59
C PRO A 5 -2.68 -11.99 0.62
N LEU A 6 -3.25 -12.27 1.79
CA LEU A 6 -4.32 -13.26 1.97
C LEU A 6 -5.66 -12.56 2.22
N GLU A 7 -6.67 -13.30 2.66
CA GLU A 7 -8.04 -12.79 2.80
C GLU A 7 -8.19 -11.74 3.93
N ARG A 8 -7.45 -11.91 5.03
CA ARG A 8 -7.61 -11.06 6.22
C ARG A 8 -6.88 -9.74 6.06
N MET A 9 -7.49 -8.66 6.53
CA MET A 9 -6.90 -7.30 6.50
C MET A 9 -5.45 -7.27 6.99
N ALA A 10 -5.16 -7.91 8.13
CA ALA A 10 -3.82 -7.95 8.73
C ALA A 10 -2.75 -8.52 7.77
N SER A 11 -3.13 -9.47 6.90
CA SER A 11 -2.23 -10.06 5.91
C SER A 11 -1.97 -9.16 4.69
N ARG A 12 -2.77 -8.10 4.50
CA ARG A 12 -2.71 -7.21 3.34
C ARG A 12 -1.96 -5.91 3.59
N VAL A 13 -1.51 -5.66 4.82
CA VAL A 13 -0.80 -4.42 5.22
C VAL A 13 0.46 -4.24 4.38
N ALA A 14 1.36 -5.23 4.36
CA ALA A 14 2.59 -5.16 3.58
C ALA A 14 2.33 -4.95 2.08
N ALA A 15 1.28 -5.56 1.52
CA ALA A 15 0.89 -5.35 0.12
C ALA A 15 0.39 -3.93 -0.15
N SER A 16 -0.41 -3.36 0.77
CA SER A 16 -0.85 -1.96 0.68
C SER A 16 0.35 -0.99 0.68
N LEU A 17 1.30 -1.18 1.61
CA LEU A 17 2.53 -0.39 1.67
C LEU A 17 3.35 -0.52 0.39
N ALA A 18 3.51 -1.75 -0.12
CA ALA A 18 4.20 -2.02 -1.37
C ALA A 18 3.55 -1.28 -2.56
N CYS A 19 2.23 -1.32 -2.68
CA CYS A 19 1.50 -0.60 -3.71
C CYS A 19 1.66 0.93 -3.58
N ALA A 20 1.66 1.47 -2.37
CA ALA A 20 1.85 2.90 -2.11
C ALA A 20 3.24 3.42 -2.53
N THR A 21 4.24 2.54 -2.72
CA THR A 21 5.54 2.93 -3.30
C THR A 21 5.50 3.15 -4.82
N GLY A 22 4.43 2.72 -5.51
CA GLY A 22 4.37 2.65 -6.98
C GLY A 22 5.04 1.42 -7.58
N LEU A 23 5.76 0.61 -6.78
CA LEU A 23 6.50 -0.57 -7.22
C LEU A 23 5.86 -1.89 -6.76
N GLY A 24 4.57 -1.86 -6.42
CA GLY A 24 3.84 -3.01 -5.88
C GLY A 24 3.92 -4.28 -6.75
N ARG A 25 3.90 -4.14 -8.08
CA ARG A 25 3.98 -5.27 -9.03
C ARG A 25 5.26 -6.11 -8.90
N GLU A 26 6.31 -5.55 -8.31
CA GLU A 26 7.58 -6.24 -8.14
C GLU A 26 7.76 -6.89 -6.77
N MET A 27 6.86 -6.57 -5.84
CA MET A 27 6.94 -6.97 -4.43
C MET A 27 5.71 -7.78 -3.99
N VAL A 28 4.56 -7.61 -4.63
CA VAL A 28 3.31 -8.30 -4.32
C VAL A 28 3.14 -9.47 -5.30
N VAL A 29 2.93 -10.65 -4.76
CA VAL A 29 2.72 -11.90 -5.51
C VAL A 29 1.34 -12.49 -5.24
N SER A 30 0.90 -13.44 -6.07
CA SER A 30 -0.43 -14.05 -5.98
C SER A 30 -0.46 -15.49 -5.48
N SER A 31 0.69 -16.13 -5.28
CA SER A 31 0.76 -17.49 -4.74
C SER A 31 2.01 -17.73 -3.90
N GLN A 32 2.01 -18.80 -3.11
CA GLN A 32 3.17 -19.24 -2.34
C GLN A 32 4.35 -19.60 -3.25
N ALA A 33 4.09 -20.27 -4.38
CA ALA A 33 5.11 -20.60 -5.37
C ALA A 33 5.74 -19.34 -5.97
N GLU A 34 4.94 -18.32 -6.30
CA GLU A 34 5.47 -17.03 -6.78
C GLU A 34 6.23 -16.28 -5.68
N TYR A 35 5.81 -16.38 -4.43
CA TYR A 35 6.53 -15.78 -3.30
C TYR A 35 7.95 -16.33 -3.22
N GLU A 36 8.10 -17.65 -3.26
CA GLU A 36 9.39 -18.33 -3.24
C GLU A 36 10.21 -17.99 -4.48
N ALA A 37 9.64 -18.11 -5.67
CA ALA A 37 10.33 -17.79 -6.92
C ALA A 37 10.83 -16.35 -6.95
N ARG A 38 10.01 -15.38 -6.51
CA ARG A 38 10.37 -13.95 -6.46
C ARG A 38 11.45 -13.69 -5.41
N ALA A 39 11.35 -14.32 -4.25
CA ALA A 39 12.33 -14.18 -3.17
C ALA A 39 13.69 -14.76 -3.60
N VAL A 40 13.71 -15.91 -4.27
CA VAL A 40 14.92 -16.54 -4.81
C VAL A 40 15.50 -15.72 -5.95
N GLU A 41 14.69 -15.30 -6.92
CA GLU A 41 15.12 -14.47 -8.04
C GLU A 41 15.79 -13.19 -7.53
N LEU A 42 15.08 -12.46 -6.65
CA LEU A 42 15.67 -11.30 -6.00
C LEU A 42 16.89 -11.73 -5.20
N GLY A 43 16.90 -12.79 -4.40
CA GLY A 43 18.06 -13.21 -3.59
C GLY A 43 19.32 -13.57 -4.38
N LEU A 44 19.17 -14.09 -5.61
CA LEU A 44 20.29 -14.49 -6.46
C LEU A 44 20.76 -13.38 -7.41
N ASP A 45 19.86 -12.55 -7.93
CA ASP A 45 20.21 -11.48 -8.86
C ASP A 45 20.49 -10.14 -8.15
N ALA A 46 21.77 -9.87 -7.87
CA ALA A 46 22.19 -8.65 -7.19
C ALA A 46 21.90 -7.38 -8.01
N ALA A 47 21.98 -7.46 -9.33
CA ALA A 47 21.71 -6.32 -10.21
C ALA A 47 20.22 -5.96 -10.16
N LYS A 48 19.33 -6.95 -10.23
CA LYS A 48 17.88 -6.75 -10.11
C LYS A 48 17.49 -6.19 -8.73
N ARG A 49 18.07 -6.71 -7.64
CA ARG A 49 17.88 -6.12 -6.30
C ARG A 49 18.35 -4.68 -6.23
N GLY A 50 19.53 -4.39 -6.78
CA GLY A 50 20.10 -3.05 -6.81
C GLY A 50 19.20 -2.06 -7.54
N ALA A 51 18.69 -2.45 -8.71
CA ALA A 51 17.76 -1.63 -9.50
C ALA A 51 16.43 -1.38 -8.78
N LEU A 52 15.84 -2.39 -8.14
CA LEU A 52 14.63 -2.21 -7.33
C LEU A 52 14.89 -1.26 -6.16
N ARG A 53 16.01 -1.44 -5.45
CA ARG A 53 16.39 -0.55 -4.35
C ARG A 53 16.58 0.89 -4.82
N ALA A 54 17.29 1.12 -5.92
CA ALA A 54 17.51 2.45 -6.46
C ALA A 54 16.19 3.17 -6.79
N ARG A 55 15.22 2.47 -7.38
CA ARG A 55 13.90 3.04 -7.67
C ARG A 55 13.08 3.32 -6.42
N LEU A 56 13.14 2.44 -5.41
CA LEU A 56 12.52 2.70 -4.10
C LEU A 56 13.13 3.95 -3.44
N GLU A 57 14.45 4.07 -3.45
CA GLU A 57 15.18 5.21 -2.88
C GLU A 57 14.80 6.52 -3.59
N ALA A 58 14.69 6.50 -4.92
CA ALA A 58 14.27 7.66 -5.71
C ALA A 58 12.81 8.05 -5.44
N ALA A 59 11.92 7.06 -5.30
CA ALA A 59 10.50 7.31 -5.08
C ALA A 59 10.14 7.66 -3.62
N ARG A 60 11.00 7.36 -2.64
CA ARG A 60 10.64 7.43 -1.20
C ARG A 60 10.12 8.80 -0.73
N LEU A 61 10.56 9.88 -1.35
CA LEU A 61 10.16 11.25 -0.98
C LEU A 61 9.00 11.79 -1.82
N THR A 62 8.61 11.08 -2.87
CA THR A 62 7.57 11.51 -3.81
C THR A 62 6.39 10.54 -3.88
N CYS A 63 6.53 9.35 -3.28
CA CYS A 63 5.44 8.38 -3.23
C CYS A 63 4.43 8.74 -2.13
N PRO A 64 3.14 8.40 -2.31
CA PRO A 64 2.10 8.70 -1.31
C PRO A 64 2.38 8.10 0.07
N LEU A 65 3.17 7.03 0.16
CA LEU A 65 3.43 6.29 1.40
C LEU A 65 3.95 7.18 2.54
N PHE A 66 4.74 8.22 2.22
CA PHE A 66 5.33 9.12 3.21
C PHE A 66 4.81 10.55 3.12
N ASP A 67 3.75 10.80 2.34
CA ASP A 67 3.09 12.10 2.29
C ASP A 67 2.11 12.25 3.45
N THR A 68 2.65 12.53 4.64
CA THR A 68 1.85 12.69 5.86
C THR A 68 0.84 13.83 5.74
N ARG A 69 1.19 14.92 5.03
CA ARG A 69 0.29 16.08 4.88
C ARG A 69 -0.95 15.70 4.09
N ARG A 70 -0.77 15.02 2.96
CA ARG A 70 -1.88 14.46 2.18
C ARG A 70 -2.71 13.49 3.02
N TRP A 71 -2.05 12.57 3.73
CA TRP A 71 -2.73 11.58 4.56
C TRP A 71 -3.62 12.20 5.64
N VAL A 72 -3.12 13.23 6.35
CA VAL A 72 -3.90 13.94 7.38
C VAL A 72 -5.11 14.63 6.76
N ARG A 73 -4.93 15.34 5.65
CA ARG A 73 -6.02 16.02 4.94
C ARG A 73 -7.11 15.03 4.50
N ASP A 74 -6.70 13.87 3.98
CA ASP A 74 -7.65 12.84 3.55
C ASP A 74 -8.39 12.22 4.75
N LEU A 75 -7.71 12.03 5.89
CA LEU A 75 -8.32 11.61 7.15
C LEU A 75 -9.34 12.63 7.68
N GLU A 76 -9.01 13.93 7.66
CA GLU A 76 -9.91 15.00 8.09
C GLU A 76 -11.22 14.98 7.28
N ARG A 77 -11.14 14.80 5.96
CA ARG A 77 -12.32 14.65 5.10
C ARG A 77 -13.15 13.43 5.49
N VAL A 78 -12.51 12.30 5.81
CA VAL A 78 -13.19 11.07 6.26
C VAL A 78 -13.96 11.34 7.55
N LEU A 79 -13.33 12.00 8.52
CA LEU A 79 -13.96 12.34 9.80
C LEU A 79 -15.15 13.30 9.61
N LEU A 80 -15.01 14.33 8.78
CA LEU A 80 -16.11 15.24 8.45
C LEU A 80 -17.27 14.50 7.77
N ARG A 81 -16.97 13.58 6.84
CA ARG A 81 -18.01 12.80 6.17
C ARG A 81 -18.74 11.86 7.14
N MET A 82 -18.03 11.25 8.08
CA MET A 82 -18.63 10.45 9.16
C MET A 82 -19.56 11.30 10.02
N TRP A 83 -19.13 12.53 10.35
CA TRP A 83 -19.93 13.47 11.12
C TRP A 83 -21.22 13.88 10.41
N GLU A 84 -21.15 14.24 9.13
CA GLU A 84 -22.33 14.55 8.31
C GLU A 84 -23.35 13.41 8.33
N ILE A 85 -22.91 12.17 8.05
CA ILE A 85 -23.77 10.98 8.07
C ILE A 85 -24.46 10.84 9.43
N HIS A 86 -23.73 11.04 10.52
CA HIS A 86 -24.28 10.97 11.87
C HIS A 86 -25.32 12.07 12.14
N THR A 87 -25.02 13.33 11.79
CA THR A 87 -25.92 14.47 11.99
C THR A 87 -27.20 14.41 11.16
N GLU A 88 -27.16 13.70 10.03
CA GLU A 88 -28.35 13.38 9.21
C GLU A 88 -29.20 12.25 9.80
N GLY A 89 -28.85 11.71 10.98
CA GLY A 89 -29.55 10.60 11.62
C GLY A 89 -29.36 9.25 10.94
N LYS A 90 -28.37 9.12 10.04
CA LYS A 90 -28.08 7.88 9.31
C LYS A 90 -27.14 7.00 10.13
N GLY A 91 -27.31 5.69 10.01
CA GLY A 91 -26.40 4.71 10.62
C GLY A 91 -25.03 4.64 9.93
N PRO A 92 -24.01 4.03 10.57
CA PRO A 92 -22.72 3.79 9.96
C PRO A 92 -22.85 3.01 8.64
N ARG A 93 -22.11 3.43 7.62
CA ARG A 93 -22.10 2.81 6.29
C ARG A 93 -20.74 2.93 5.64
N THR A 94 -20.46 2.04 4.69
CA THR A 94 -19.27 2.16 3.83
C THR A 94 -19.40 3.38 2.93
N PHE A 95 -18.33 4.14 2.80
CA PHE A 95 -18.17 5.22 1.84
C PHE A 95 -16.70 5.34 1.46
N GLU A 96 -16.43 6.03 0.36
CA GLU A 96 -15.09 6.36 -0.11
C GLU A 96 -14.98 7.88 -0.26
N ILE A 97 -13.77 8.41 -0.08
CA ILE A 97 -13.44 9.79 -0.39
C ILE A 97 -12.50 9.75 -1.58
N THR A 98 -12.99 10.23 -2.72
CA THR A 98 -12.17 10.47 -3.91
C THR A 98 -11.41 11.79 -3.78
N ASP A 99 -10.23 11.85 -4.40
CA ASP A 99 -9.41 13.07 -4.51
C ASP A 99 -10.17 14.24 -5.15
#